data_AF-G2FS24-F1
#
_entry.id   AF-G2FS24-F1
#
_cell.length_a   1.000
_cell.length_b   1.000
_cell.length_c   1.000
_cell.angle_alpha   90.00
_cell.angle_beta   90.00
_cell.angle_gamma   90.00
#
_symmetry.space_group_name_H-M   'P 1'
#
loop_
_entity.id
_entity.type
_entity.pdbx_description
1 polymer ?
#
loop_
_entity_poly.entity_id
_entity_poly.type
_entity_poly.pdbx_seq_one_letter_code
_entity_poly.pdbx_strand_id
1 'polypeptide(L)'
;MEWVKIQTLYDSEKKALNIANIVATTEGRLANQQRGPQYEVETRIEQVGEKWQVSWRKVFVGNKTGCGGGCASCSDNLPKKNKGKVLPFRKPSV
;
A
#
# COMPACT_ATOMS: atom_id res chain seq x y z
N MET A 1 6.45 -16.65 7.57
CA MET A 1 6.59 -15.30 8.16
C MET A 1 6.42 -15.42 9.66
N GLU A 2 7.34 -14.85 10.43
CA GLU A 2 7.38 -14.99 11.88
C GLU A 2 6.52 -13.94 12.59
N TRP A 3 6.00 -14.31 13.76
CA TRP A 3 5.29 -13.40 14.66
C TRP A 3 6.31 -12.55 15.43
N VAL A 4 6.17 -11.23 15.34
CA VAL A 4 6.99 -10.27 16.08
C VAL A 4 6.33 -10.01 17.43
N LYS A 5 7.04 -10.31 18.52
CA LYS A 5 6.59 -10.00 19.88
C LYS A 5 6.99 -8.57 20.25
N ILE A 6 6.04 -7.82 20.80
CA ILE A 6 6.34 -6.52 21.41
C ILE A 6 7.10 -6.78 22.71
N GLN A 7 8.20 -6.07 22.95
CA GLN A 7 9.05 -6.32 24.11
C GLN A 7 8.32 -6.08 25.45
N THR A 8 7.33 -5.17 25.45
CA THR A 8 6.56 -4.82 26.64
C THR A 8 5.44 -5.84 26.90
N LEU A 9 5.37 -6.30 28.15
CA LEU A 9 4.23 -7.05 28.71
C LEU A 9 3.26 -6.09 29.40
N TYR A 10 1.96 -6.34 29.28
CA TYR A 10 0.90 -5.47 29.81
C TYR A 10 0.18 -6.12 30.98
N ASP A 11 -0.14 -5.33 32.01
CA ASP A 11 -0.81 -5.86 33.22
C ASP A 11 -2.33 -6.02 33.04
N SER A 12 -2.92 -5.56 31.93
CA SER A 12 -4.34 -5.76 31.67
C SER A 12 -4.63 -6.08 30.21
N GLU A 13 -5.62 -6.96 30.01
CA GLU A 13 -6.09 -7.35 28.69
C GLU A 13 -6.56 -6.14 27.89
N LYS A 14 -7.31 -5.24 28.51
CA LYS A 14 -7.79 -4.01 27.88
C LYS A 14 -6.65 -3.13 27.36
N LYS A 15 -5.53 -3.04 28.09
CA LYS A 15 -4.33 -2.33 27.63
C LYS A 15 -3.69 -3.07 26.45
N ALA A 16 -3.52 -4.39 26.56
CA ALA A 16 -2.96 -5.20 25.47
C ALA A 16 -3.80 -5.10 24.19
N LEU A 17 -5.13 -5.13 24.30
CA LEU A 17 -6.07 -4.94 23.19
C LEU A 17 -5.91 -3.58 22.53
N ASN A 18 -5.85 -2.51 23.32
CA ASN A 18 -5.64 -1.17 22.78
C ASN A 18 -4.31 -1.07 22.02
N ILE A 19 -3.24 -1.68 22.56
CA ILE A 19 -1.93 -1.70 21.89
C ILE A 19 -1.99 -2.53 20.60
N ALA A 20 -2.64 -3.68 20.61
CA ALA A 20 -2.83 -4.49 19.41
C ALA A 20 -3.54 -3.70 18.30
N ASN A 21 -4.57 -2.92 18.65
CA ASN A 21 -5.28 -2.06 17.68
C ASN A 21 -4.40 -0.94 17.13
N ILE A 22 -3.59 -0.31 17.99
CA ILE A 22 -2.62 0.71 17.57
C ILE A 22 -1.64 0.07 16.58
N VAL A 23 -1.05 -1.08 16.92
CA VAL A 23 -0.07 -1.79 16.09
C VAL A 23 -0.67 -2.20 14.75
N ALA A 24 -1.87 -2.79 14.74
CA ALA A 24 -2.56 -3.15 13.50
C ALA A 24 -2.72 -1.95 12.56
N THR A 25 -3.08 -0.79 13.12
CA THR A 25 -3.28 0.43 12.35
C THR A 25 -1.97 1.05 11.89
N THR A 26 -0.98 1.17 12.78
CA THR A 26 0.30 1.84 12.47
C THR A 26 1.15 1.00 11.54
N GLU A 27 1.31 -0.29 11.82
CA GLU A 27 2.08 -1.19 10.96
C GLU A 27 1.37 -1.42 9.63
N GLY A 28 0.04 -1.46 9.60
CA GLY A 28 -0.72 -1.53 8.36
C GLY A 28 -0.44 -0.32 7.47
N ARG A 29 -0.43 0.89 8.04
CA ARG A 29 -0.10 2.11 7.29
C ARG A 29 1.35 2.15 6.81
N LEU A 30 2.30 1.65 7.60
CA LEU A 30 3.72 1.64 7.25
C LEU A 30 4.08 0.54 6.25
N ALA A 31 3.39 -0.59 6.29
CA ALA A 31 3.63 -1.71 5.39
C ALA A 31 3.07 -1.47 3.98
N ASN A 32 2.02 -0.66 3.85
CA ASN A 32 1.33 -0.42 2.60
C ASN A 32 1.94 0.74 1.81
N GLN A 33 2.24 0.49 0.54
CA GLN A 33 2.67 1.54 -0.39
C GLN A 33 1.47 2.11 -1.16
N GLN A 34 1.53 3.39 -1.55
CA GLN A 34 0.46 4.03 -2.34
C GLN A 34 0.24 3.33 -3.70
N ARG A 35 1.31 2.77 -4.27
CA ARG A 35 1.33 1.92 -5.45
C ARG A 35 2.33 0.79 -5.16
N GLY A 36 1.94 -0.45 -5.38
CA GLY A 36 2.78 -1.63 -5.08
C GLY A 36 2.25 -2.51 -3.95
N PRO A 37 3.12 -3.28 -3.29
CA PRO A 37 2.74 -4.28 -2.29
C PRO A 37 1.83 -3.76 -1.19
N GLN A 38 0.81 -4.55 -0.90
CA GLN A 38 -0.13 -4.38 0.18
C GLN A 38 0.00 -5.54 1.17
N TYR A 39 -0.04 -5.18 2.43
CA TYR A 39 0.02 -6.09 3.55
C TYR A 39 -1.08 -5.73 4.54
N GLU A 40 -1.72 -6.76 5.08
CA GLU A 40 -2.52 -6.68 6.28
C GLU A 40 -1.65 -6.99 7.49
N VAL A 41 -2.06 -6.49 8.65
CA VAL A 41 -1.40 -6.76 9.92
C VAL A 41 -2.34 -7.53 10.81
N GLU A 42 -1.95 -8.76 11.12
CA GLU A 42 -2.62 -9.57 12.12
C GLU A 42 -1.97 -9.32 13.47
N THR A 43 -2.79 -9.22 14.51
CA THR A 43 -2.33 -9.12 15.89
C THR A 43 -2.88 -10.28 16.70
N ARG A 44 -2.09 -10.73 17.67
CA ARG A 44 -2.42 -11.82 18.58
C ARG A 44 -2.03 -11.41 19.99
N ILE A 45 -2.97 -11.62 20.90
CA ILE A 45 -2.83 -11.33 22.32
C ILE A 45 -2.82 -12.67 23.04
N GLU A 46 -1.82 -12.88 23.90
CA GLU A 46 -1.70 -14.09 24.69
C GLU A 46 -1.47 -13.74 26.14
N GLN A 47 -2.09 -14.48 27.04
CA GLN A 47 -1.79 -14.38 28.46
C GLN A 47 -0.53 -15.19 28.76
N VAL A 48 0.45 -14.55 29.40
CA VAL A 48 1.72 -15.15 29.84
C VAL A 48 1.85 -14.90 31.34
N GLY A 49 1.44 -15.88 32.14
CA GLY A 49 1.32 -15.75 33.59
C GLY A 49 0.23 -14.73 33.97
N GLU A 50 0.61 -13.72 34.76
CA GLU A 50 -0.28 -12.63 35.18
C GLU A 50 -0.33 -11.47 34.19
N LYS A 51 0.45 -11.53 33.10
CA LYS A 51 0.58 -10.43 32.13
C LYS A 51 0.11 -10.84 30.74
N TRP A 52 0.00 -9.86 29.87
CA TRP A 52 -0.48 -9.98 28.50
C TRP A 52 0.62 -9.62 27.52
N GLN A 53 0.93 -10.56 26.62
CA GLN A 53 1.89 -10.41 25.52
C GLN A 53 1.15 -10.07 24.24
N VAL A 54 1.59 -9.03 23.54
CA VAL A 54 1.10 -8.69 22.21
C VAL A 54 2.13 -9.13 21.17
N SER A 55 1.65 -9.78 20.12
CA SER A 55 2.45 -10.16 18.95
C SER A 55 1.71 -9.77 17.68
N TRP A 56 2.45 -9.58 16.60
CA TRP A 56 1.88 -9.17 15.32
C TRP A 56 2.68 -9.73 14.15
N ARG A 57 2.07 -9.80 12.97
CA ARG A 57 2.76 -10.18 11.73
C ARG A 57 2.17 -9.45 10.53
N LYS A 58 2.99 -9.28 9.49
CA LYS A 58 2.55 -8.79 8.17
C LYS A 58 2.10 -9.98 7.34
N VAL A 59 0.98 -9.84 6.65
CA VAL A 59 0.43 -10.82 5.73
C VAL A 59 0.31 -10.14 4.38
N PHE A 60 0.99 -10.65 3.36
CA PHE A 60 0.89 -10.09 2.02
C PHE A 60 -0.50 -10.36 1.44
N VAL A 61 -1.18 -9.31 1.00
CA VAL A 61 -2.56 -9.39 0.46
C VAL A 61 -2.56 -9.25 -1.06
N GLY A 62 -1.56 -8.58 -1.62
CA GLY A 62 -1.45 -8.39 -3.06
C GLY A 62 -0.74 -7.09 -3.41
N ASN A 63 -0.80 -6.69 -4.67
CA ASN A 63 -0.24 -5.42 -5.12
C ASN A 63 -1.36 -4.46 -5.50
N LYS A 64 -1.31 -3.24 -4.99
CA LYS A 64 -2.15 -2.13 -5.46
C LYS A 64 -1.57 -1.60 -6.76
N THR A 65 -2.16 -2.02 -7.88
CA THR A 65 -1.80 -1.51 -9.20
C THR A 65 -2.33 -0.08 -9.35
N GLY A 66 -1.44 0.86 -9.64
CA GLY A 66 -1.85 2.21 -10.03
C GLY A 66 -2.57 2.14 -11.38
N CYS A 67 -3.84 2.53 -11.40
CA CYS A 67 -4.83 2.42 -12.50
C CYS A 67 -5.79 1.21 -12.47
N GLY A 68 -5.96 0.51 -11.35
CA GLY A 68 -6.97 -0.55 -11.21
C GLY A 68 -8.44 -0.11 -11.18
N GLY A 69 -8.73 1.20 -11.23
CA GLY A 69 -10.08 1.77 -11.32
C GLY A 69 -10.00 3.09 -12.07
N GLY A 70 -10.65 3.15 -13.23
CA GLY A 70 -10.45 4.16 -14.27
C GLY A 70 -10.14 5.56 -13.78
N CYS A 71 -8.89 5.99 -13.94
CA CYS A 71 -8.63 7.42 -14.04
C CYS A 71 -9.02 7.83 -15.48
N ALA A 72 -9.95 8.77 -15.61
CA ALA A 72 -10.31 9.34 -16.92
C ALA A 72 -9.13 10.05 -17.60
N SER A 73 -8.00 10.21 -16.89
CA SER A 73 -6.78 10.83 -17.39
C SER A 73 -5.92 9.89 -18.24
N CYS A 74 -5.98 8.57 -18.03
CA CYS A 74 -5.29 7.58 -18.86
C CYS A 74 -6.22 6.97 -19.92
N SER A 75 -7.13 7.79 -20.46
CA SER A 75 -7.91 7.41 -21.62
C SER A 75 -6.96 7.04 -22.77
N ASP A 76 -7.12 5.85 -23.35
CA ASP A 76 -6.44 5.31 -24.55
C ASP A 76 -6.61 6.15 -25.83
N ASN A 77 -6.99 7.42 -25.71
CA ASN A 77 -6.94 8.40 -26.77
C ASN A 77 -5.50 8.87 -26.96
N LEU A 78 -4.61 7.96 -27.35
CA LEU A 78 -3.45 8.36 -28.14
C LEU A 78 -3.99 9.22 -29.28
N PRO A 79 -3.58 10.49 -29.43
CA PRO A 79 -4.05 11.31 -30.53
C PRO A 79 -3.77 10.55 -31.81
N LYS A 80 -4.80 10.38 -32.67
CA LYS A 80 -4.61 9.78 -33.99
C LYS A 80 -3.39 10.46 -34.60
N LYS A 81 -2.38 9.69 -34.99
CA LYS A 81 -1.18 10.19 -35.67
C LYS A 81 -1.65 10.96 -36.91
N ASN A 82 -1.81 12.28 -36.78
CA ASN A 82 -2.07 13.14 -37.91
C ASN A 82 -0.82 13.07 -38.78
N LYS A 83 -0.96 12.56 -40.01
CA LYS A 83 0.12 12.61 -41.00
C LYS A 83 0.58 14.07 -41.07
N GLY A 84 1.86 14.32 -40.80
CA GLY A 84 2.42 15.67 -40.80
C GLY A 84 2.10 16.37 -42.12
N LYS A 85 1.62 17.62 -42.05
CA LYS A 85 1.32 18.41 -43.24
C LYS A 85 2.65 18.80 -43.89
N VAL A 86 2.92 18.25 -45.07
CA VAL A 86 4.09 18.64 -45.87
C VAL A 86 3.87 20.08 -46.34
N LEU A 87 4.71 21.01 -45.87
CA LEU A 87 4.75 22.38 -46.37
C LEU A 87 5.65 22.41 -47.62
N PRO A 88 5.11 22.66 -48.83
CA PRO A 88 5.95 22.75 -50.00
C PRO A 88 6.80 24.02 -49.90
N PHE A 89 8.12 23.85 -49.88
CA PHE A 89 9.04 24.96 -50.10
C PHE A 89 8.84 25.44 -51.54
N ARG A 90 8.40 26.68 -51.71
CA ARG A 90 8.37 27.31 -53.04
C ARG A 90 9.83 27.46 -53.49
N LYS A 91 10.17 26.84 -54.63
CA LYS A 91 11.48 27.06 -55.25
C LYS A 91 11.61 28.56 -55.60
N PRO A 92 12.79 29.17 -55.38
CA PRO A 92 13.01 30.54 -55.84
C PRO A 92 12.82 30.58 -57.36
N SER A 93 11.95 31.46 -57.81
CA SER A 93 11.83 31.84 -59.22
C SER A 93 13.13 32.56 -59.60
N VAL A 94 13.86 31.98 -60.55
CA VAL A 94 15.05 32.57 -61.18
C VAL A 94 14.65 33.81 -61.97
#